data_AF-A0A821XPQ6-F1
#
_entry.id   AF-A0A821XPQ6-F1
#
_cell.length_a   1.000
_cell.length_b   1.000
_cell.length_c   1.000
_cell.angle_alpha   90.00
_cell.angle_beta   90.00
_cell.angle_gamma   90.00
#
_symmetry.space_group_name_H-M   'P 1'
#
loop_
_entity.id
_entity.type
_entity.pdbx_description
1 polymer ?
#
loop_
_entity_poly.entity_id
_entity_poly.type
_entity_poly.pdbx_seq_one_letter_code
_entity_poly.pdbx_strand_id
1 'polypeptide(L)' 'QRCHRGIELTVWLDDEKNLTTSTCLCPPSFYGDRCQYQNQRVSLTLTFAAFPDSWRIPFLFLIMLIDNTHERTIHTYEQL' A
#
# COMPACT_ATOMS: atom_id res chain seq x y z
N GLN A 1 -21.05 9.58 -9.28
CA GLN A 1 -19.78 8.87 -9.55
C GLN A 1 -19.43 8.17 -8.25
N ARG A 2 -19.04 6.89 -8.25
CA ARG A 2 -19.02 6.09 -7.01
C ARG A 2 -17.59 5.97 -6.47
N CYS A 3 -17.33 6.48 -5.26
CA CYS A 3 -16.14 6.08 -4.51
C CYS A 3 -16.24 4.58 -4.27
N HIS A 4 -15.24 3.79 -4.69
CA HIS A 4 -15.37 2.32 -4.71
C HIS A 4 -15.56 1.77 -3.29
N ARG A 5 -14.50 1.84 -2.48
CA ARG A 5 -14.50 1.42 -1.06
C ARG A 5 -14.38 2.60 -0.10
N GLY A 6 -14.45 3.82 -0.62
CA GLY A 6 -14.33 5.07 0.13
C GLY A 6 -15.67 5.75 0.38
N ILE A 7 -15.61 6.88 1.06
CA ILE A 7 -16.75 7.74 1.36
C ILE A 7 -16.67 8.96 0.45
N GLU A 8 -17.77 9.27 -0.24
CA GLU A 8 -17.88 10.51 -1.03
C GLU A 8 -18.10 11.70 -0.11
N LEU A 9 -17.29 12.74 -0.28
CA LEU A 9 -17.32 13.96 0.51
C LEU A 9 -17.48 15.16 -0.43
N THR A 10 -18.33 16.10 -0.03
CA THR A 10 -18.36 17.43 -0.65
C THR A 10 -17.56 18.38 0.23
N VAL A 11 -16.59 19.06 -0.39
CA VAL A 11 -15.68 20.00 0.28
C VAL A 11 -15.94 21.40 -0.25
N TRP A 12 -16.08 22.36 0.66
CA TRP A 12 -16.19 23.77 0.33
C TRP A 12 -14.78 24.35 0.13
N LEU A 13 -14.53 24.86 -1.08
CA LEU A 13 -13.28 25.52 -1.45
C LEU A 13 -13.34 27.02 -1.18
N ASP A 14 -14.51 27.62 -1.40
CA ASP A 14 -14.78 29.04 -1.16
C ASP A 14 -16.25 29.18 -0.75
N ASP A 15 -16.48 29.56 0.51
CA ASP A 15 -17.82 29.67 1.09
C ASP A 15 -18.58 30.88 0.51
N GLU A 16 -17.89 32.01 0.32
CA GLU A 16 -18.49 33.23 -0.25
C GLU A 16 -18.96 33.02 -1.69
N LYS A 17 -18.21 32.24 -2.47
CA LYS A 17 -18.56 31.88 -3.85
C LYS A 17 -19.40 30.61 -3.98
N ASN A 18 -19.78 29.96 -2.87
CA ASN A 18 -20.43 28.65 -2.86
C ASN A 18 -19.70 27.62 -3.75
N LEU A 19 -18.37 27.67 -3.78
CA LEU A 19 -17.58 26.78 -4.63
C LEU A 19 -17.33 25.47 -3.89
N THR A 20 -17.96 24.39 -4.36
CA THR A 20 -17.81 23.05 -3.80
C THR A 20 -17.14 22.08 -4.77
N THR A 21 -16.38 21.14 -4.25
CA THR A 21 -15.84 20.00 -5.00
C THR A 21 -16.22 18.68 -4.35
N SER A 22 -16.38 17.61 -5.15
CA SER A 22 -16.55 16.25 -4.63
C SER A 22 -15.22 15.53 -4.62
N THR A 23 -14.90 14.85 -3.53
CA THR A 23 -13.70 14.02 -3.36
C THR A 23 -14.04 12.71 -2.65
N CYS A 24 -13.15 11.73 -2.74
CA CYS A 24 -13.29 10.47 -2.02
C CYS A 24 -12.30 10.39 -0.86
N LEU A 25 -12.80 10.08 0.33
CA LEU A 25 -11.96 9.68 1.46
C LEU A 25 -11.78 8.16 1.45
N CYS A 26 -10.53 7.72 1.27
CA CYS A 26 -10.21 6.31 1.13
C CYS A 26 -9.87 5.67 2.49
N PRO A 27 -10.36 4.45 2.77
CA PRO A 27 -9.95 3.69 3.95
C PRO A 27 -8.47 3.30 3.86
N PRO A 28 -7.84 2.90 4.98
CA PRO A 28 -6.49 2.36 4.97
C PRO A 28 -6.38 1.24 3.93
N SER A 29 -5.28 1.22 3.18
CA SER A 29 -4.99 0.30 2.06
C SER A 29 -5.69 0.57 0.72
N PHE A 30 -6.48 1.63 0.57
CA PHE A 30 -7.01 2.04 -0.74
C PHE A 30 -6.58 3.46 -1.10
N TYR A 31 -6.30 3.72 -2.37
CA TYR A 31 -5.86 5.03 -2.85
C TYR A 31 -6.34 5.32 -4.28
N GLY A 32 -6.09 6.55 -4.74
CA GLY A 32 -6.60 7.10 -5.99
C GLY A 32 -7.78 8.06 -5.79
N ASP A 33 -8.13 8.82 -6.82
CA ASP A 33 -9.24 9.80 -6.82
C ASP A 33 -10.59 9.18 -6.45
N ARG A 34 -10.77 7.88 -6.71
CA ARG A 34 -11.99 7.13 -6.42
C ARG A 34 -11.76 5.91 -5.55
N CYS A 35 -10.61 5.83 -4.87
CA CYS A 35 -10.19 4.67 -4.09
C CYS A 35 -10.18 3.36 -4.92
N GLN A 36 -9.80 3.46 -6.19
CA GLN A 36 -9.82 2.35 -7.15
C GLN A 36 -8.64 1.38 -6.98
N TYR A 37 -7.56 1.84 -6.37
CA TYR A 37 -6.36 1.04 -6.18
C TYR A 37 -6.27 0.51 -4.76
N GLN A 38 -5.77 -0.71 -4.61
CA GLN A 38 -5.52 -1.34 -3.32
C GLN A 38 -4.02 -1.48 -3.11
N ASN A 39 -3.52 -1.08 -1.94
CA ASN A 39 -2.15 -1.34 -1.53
C ASN A 39 -1.88 -2.85 -1.52
N GLN A 40 -0.82 -3.23 -2.20
CA GLN A 40 -0.32 -4.60 -2.17
C GLN A 40 0.74 -4.70 -1.08
N ARG A 41 0.54 -5.59 -0.10
CA ARG A 41 1.51 -5.83 0.97
C ARG A 41 1.98 -7.28 0.93
N VAL A 42 3.27 -7.47 0.73
CA VAL A 42 3.95 -8.76 0.90
C VAL A 42 4.65 -8.74 2.25
N SER A 43 4.33 -9.70 3.13
CA SER A 43 4.97 -9.83 4.44
C SER A 43 5.76 -11.13 4.48
N LEU A 44 7.05 -11.03 4.81
CA LEU A 44 7.94 -12.17 4.96
C LEU A 44 8.51 -12.19 6.37
N THR A 45 8.34 -13.30 7.09
CA THR A 45 8.93 -13.52 8.40
C THR A 45 9.83 -14.75 8.31
N LEU A 46 11.12 -14.58 8.60
CA LEU A 46 12.13 -15.64 8.57
C LEU A 46 12.64 -15.88 9.99
N THR A 47 12.74 -17.14 10.37
CA THR A 47 13.25 -17.55 11.68
C THR A 47 14.37 -18.55 11.45
N PHE A 48 15.54 -18.26 12.01
CA PHE A 48 16.72 -19.11 11.87
C PHE A 48 17.09 -19.68 13.24
N ALA A 49 17.31 -20.99 13.30
CA ALA A 49 17.89 -21.66 14.45
C ALA A 49 19.27 -22.18 14.05
N ALA A 50 20.32 -21.57 14.59
CA ALA A 50 21.68 -22.08 14.44
C ALA A 50 21.97 -23.07 15.58
N PHE A 51 22.50 -24.26 15.27
CA PHE A 51 22.94 -25.21 16.28
C PHE A 51 24.22 -24.70 16.98
N PRO A 52 24.45 -25.00 18.26
CA PRO A 52 25.64 -24.55 19.00
C PRO A 52 26.97 -24.86 18.27
N ASP A 53 27.05 -26.00 17.60
CA ASP A 53 28.24 -26.45 16.86
C ASP A 53 28.39 -25.82 15.45
N SER A 54 27.39 -25.07 14.97
CA SER A 54 27.38 -24.41 13.65
C SER A 54 27.88 -22.96 13.66
N TRP A 55 28.32 -22.42 14.81
CA TRP A 55 28.80 -21.02 14.94
C TRP A 55 29.95 -20.67 13.96
N ARG A 56 30.65 -21.68 13.42
CA ARG A 56 31.80 -21.51 12.53
C ARG A 56 31.43 -21.48 11.03
N ILE A 57 30.15 -21.62 10.67
CA ILE A 57 29.73 -21.68 9.27
C ILE A 57 29.01 -20.38 8.89
N PRO A 58 29.60 -19.53 8.02
CA PRO A 58 28.90 -18.37 7.50
C PRO A 58 27.73 -18.82 6.61
N PHE A 59 26.56 -18.20 6.80
CA PHE A 59 25.39 -18.40 5.95
C PHE A 59 25.14 -17.17 5.08
N LEU A 60 24.75 -17.41 3.82
CA LEU A 60 24.33 -16.38 2.88
C LEU A 60 22.87 -16.62 2.51
N PHE A 61 22.00 -15.66 2.80
CA PHE A 61 20.60 -15.69 2.40
C PHE A 61 20.37 -14.75 1.22
N LEU A 62 19.75 -15.28 0.17
CA LEU A 62 19.31 -14.51 -0.99
C LEU A 62 17.77 -14.54 -1.01
N ILE A 63 17.14 -13.40 -0.73
CA ILE A 63 15.69 -13.24 -0.70
C ILE A 63 15.29 -12.43 -1.93
N MET A 64 14.46 -13.01 -2.79
CA MET A 64 13.97 -12.36 -4.00
C MET A 64 12.46 -12.39 -4.05
N LEU A 65 11.85 -11.27 -4.42
CA LEU A 65 10.44 -11.17 -4.75
C LEU A 65 10.32 -11.02 -6.26
N ILE A 66 9.82 -12.06 -6.94
CA ILE A 66 9.69 -12.10 -8.40
C ILE A 66 8.24 -11.86 -8.78
N ASP A 67 8.00 -10.81 -9.56
CA ASP A 67 6.70 -10.50 -10.13
C ASP A 67 6.75 -10.68 -11.66
N ASN A 68 5.87 -11.54 -12.19
CA ASN A 68 5.79 -11.87 -13.62
C ASN A 68 4.70 -11.05 -14.35
N THR A 69 4.11 -10.05 -13.70
CA THR A 69 3.13 -9.16 -14.32
C THR A 69 3.82 -8.05 -15.14
N HIS A 70 3.08 -7.46 -16.08
CA HIS A 70 3.59 -6.38 -16.94
C HIS A 70 3.86 -5.08 -16.15
N GLU A 71 3.18 -4.88 -15.02
CA GLU A 71 3.37 -3.79 -14.08
C GLU A 71 4.23 -4.30 -12.91
N ARG A 72 5.56 -4.29 -13.08
CA ARG A 72 6.54 -4.76 -12.07
C ARG A 72 6.65 -3.86 -10.83
N THR A 73 5.54 -3.30 -10.35
CA THR A 73 5.51 -2.32 -9.28
C THR A 73 4.49 -2.73 -8.22
N ILE A 74 4.98 -3.06 -7.04
CA ILE A 74 4.12 -3.21 -5.86
C ILE A 74 3.69 -1.81 -5.45
N HIS A 75 2.42 -1.51 -5.66
CA HIS A 75 1.90 -0.21 -5.29
C HIS A 75 1.71 -0.15 -3.77
N THR A 76 2.59 0.62 -3.14
CA THR A 76 2.52 0.99 -1.72
C THR A 76 2.29 2.49 -1.64
N TYR A 77 1.11 2.87 -1.19
CA TYR A 77 0.78 4.26 -0.89
C TYR A 77 0.85 4.45 0.63
N GLU A 78 1.83 5.23 1.09
CA GLU A 78 1.94 5.70 2.47
C GLU A 78 1.00 6.89 2.67
N GLN A 79 0.04 6.77 3.60
CA GLN A 79 -0.77 7.89 4.06
C GLN A 79 -0.05 8.53 5.26
N LEU A 80 0.57 9.70 5.05
CA LEU A 80 1.19 10.54 6.08
C LEU A 80 0.18 11.03 7.12
#